data_AF-A0A7V7PRU8-F1
#
_entry.id   AF-A0A7V7PRU8-F1
#
_cell.length_a   1.000
_cell.length_b   1.000
_cell.length_c   1.000
_cell.angle_alpha   90.00
_cell.angle_beta   90.00
_cell.angle_gamma   90.00
#
_symmetry.space_group_name_H-M   'P 1'
#
loop_
_entity.id
_entity.type
_entity.pdbx_description
1 polymer ?
#
loop_
_entity_poly.entity_id
_entity_poly.type
_entity_poly.pdbx_seq_one_letter_code
_entity_poly.pdbx_strand_id
1 'polypeptide(L)' 'MNRDLRDALFDAANRTGVTPNEFGIAAAAEKLIADYRSRSGVFFSNDFGTIDVQSPKPAQRPRSAPQPETEAA' A
#
# COMPACT_ATOMS: atom_id res chain seq x y z
N MET A 1 -19.36 -23.73 2.22
CA MET A 1 -18.24 -23.36 3.11
C MET A 1 -18.02 -24.53 4.05
N ASN A 2 -16.78 -25.02 4.20
CA ASN A 2 -16.50 -26.20 5.02
C ASN A 2 -16.70 -25.85 6.51
N ARG A 3 -17.62 -26.54 7.21
CA ARG A 3 -18.01 -26.21 8.59
C ARG A 3 -16.85 -26.43 9.56
N ASP A 4 -16.05 -27.46 9.33
CA ASP A 4 -14.87 -27.79 10.13
C ASP A 4 -13.81 -26.68 10.08
N LEU A 5 -13.62 -26.06 8.90
CA LEU A 5 -12.70 -24.93 8.74
C LEU A 5 -13.16 -23.72 9.55
N ARG A 6 -14.47 -23.45 9.56
CA ARG A 6 -15.03 -22.33 10.31
C ARG A 6 -14.81 -22.53 11.81
N ASP A 7 -15.13 -23.71 12.33
CA ASP A 7 -15.02 -23.97 13.78
C ASP A 7 -13.55 -23.89 14.23
N ALA A 8 -12.63 -24.44 13.44
CA ALA A 8 -11.19 -24.34 13.70
C ALA A 8 -10.67 -22.89 13.66
N LEU A 9 -11.14 -22.06 12.72
CA LEU A 9 -10.77 -20.64 12.64
C LEU A 9 -11.24 -19.86 13.86
N PHE A 10 -12.49 -20.08 14.28
CA PHE A 10 -13.06 -19.37 15.42
C PHE A 10 -12.41 -19.79 16.74
N ASP A 11 -12.11 -21.09 16.91
CA ASP A 11 -11.37 -21.58 18.07
C ASP A 11 -9.95 -20.98 18.15
N ALA A 12 -9.24 -20.94 17.03
CA ALA A 12 -7.90 -20.34 16.97
C ALA A 12 -7.93 -18.84 17.31
N ALA A 13 -8.88 -18.10 16.74
CA ALA A 13 -9.06 -16.67 17.02
C ALA A 13 -9.37 -16.40 18.49
N ASN A 14 -10.26 -17.19 19.10
CA ASN A 14 -10.61 -17.11 20.51
C ASN A 14 -9.40 -17.36 21.42
N ARG A 15 -8.56 -18.34 21.10
CA ARG A 15 -7.32 -18.63 21.86
C ARG A 15 -6.32 -17.49 21.84
N THR A 16 -6.30 -16.71 20.77
CA THR A 16 -5.43 -15.53 20.62
C THR A 16 -6.07 -14.23 21.12
N GLY A 17 -7.35 -14.25 21.52
CA GLY A 17 -8.07 -13.07 21.99
C GLY A 17 -8.35 -12.02 20.91
N VAL A 18 -8.36 -12.41 19.63
CA VAL A 18 -8.69 -11.51 18.50
C VAL A 18 -9.94 -12.00 17.77
N THR A 19 -10.53 -11.15 16.94
CA THR A 19 -11.67 -11.55 16.11
C THR A 19 -11.22 -12.52 15.00
N PRO A 20 -12.11 -13.40 14.49
CA PRO A 20 -11.78 -14.32 13.39
C PRO A 20 -11.26 -13.62 12.13
N ASN A 21 -11.72 -12.40 11.86
CA ASN A 21 -11.27 -11.60 10.72
C ASN A 21 -9.81 -11.15 10.91
N GLU A 22 -9.47 -10.63 12.09
CA GLU A 22 -8.11 -10.21 12.43
C GLU A 22 -7.16 -11.40 12.42
N PHE A 23 -7.57 -12.53 12.99
CA PHE A 23 -6.79 -13.76 12.96
C PHE A 23 -6.52 -14.22 11.52
N GLY A 24 -7.55 -14.23 10.68
CA GLY A 24 -7.41 -14.64 9.29
C GLY A 24 -6.47 -13.74 8.48
N ILE A 25 -6.55 -12.42 8.68
CA ILE A 25 -5.66 -11.45 8.03
C ILE A 25 -4.22 -11.64 8.50
N ALA A 26 -3.98 -11.79 9.80
CA ALA A 26 -2.66 -12.02 10.36
C ALA A 26 -2.04 -13.33 9.84
N ALA A 27 -2.80 -14.43 9.87
CA ALA A 27 -2.35 -15.73 9.37
C ALA A 27 -2.02 -15.68 7.86
N ALA A 28 -2.83 -14.97 7.07
CA ALA A 28 -2.56 -14.77 5.64
C ALA A 28 -1.28 -13.95 5.42
N ALA A 29 -1.06 -12.89 6.21
CA ALA A 29 0.16 -12.08 6.14
C ALA A 29 1.41 -12.91 6.51
N GLU A 30 1.34 -13.71 7.58
CA GLU A 30 2.43 -14.61 7.98
C GLU A 30 2.74 -15.64 6.90
N LYS A 31 1.70 -16.25 6.31
CA LYS A 31 1.85 -17.20 5.23
C LYS A 31 2.46 -16.55 4.00
N LEU A 32 2.03 -15.35 3.63
CA LEU A 32 2.63 -14.57 2.56
C LEU A 32 4.10 -14.26 2.87
N ILE A 33 4.46 -13.78 4.06
CA ILE A 33 5.86 -13.50 4.43
C ILE A 33 6.72 -14.77 4.35
N ALA A 34 6.23 -15.90 4.87
CA ALA A 34 6.91 -17.18 4.85
C ALA A 34 7.11 -17.70 3.41
N ASP A 35 6.06 -17.65 2.60
CA ASP A 35 6.09 -18.12 1.22
C ASP A 35 6.90 -17.16 0.33
N TYR A 36 6.82 -15.86 0.55
CA TYR A 36 7.53 -14.81 -0.21
C TYR A 36 9.05 -14.85 0.03
N ARG A 37 9.51 -15.32 1.19
CA ARG A 37 10.94 -15.65 1.40
C ARG A 37 11.43 -16.80 0.52
N SER A 38 10.54 -17.72 0.15
CA SER A 38 10.88 -18.91 -0.66
C SER A 38 10.56 -18.75 -2.16
N ARG A 39 9.69 -17.80 -2.52
CA ARG A 39 9.36 -17.41 -3.89
C ARG A 39 10.10 -16.13 -4.25
N SER A 40 11.33 -16.26 -4.73
CA SER A 40 11.97 -15.16 -5.46
C SER A 40 11.16 -14.89 -6.74
N GLY A 41 10.58 -13.69 -6.86
CA GLY A 41 10.18 -13.18 -8.17
C GLY A 41 8.68 -12.99 -8.40
N VAL A 42 8.05 -12.08 -7.65
CA VAL A 42 7.01 -11.24 -8.26
C VAL A 42 7.55 -9.86 -8.63
N PHE A 43 8.65 -9.40 -8.04
CA PHE A 43 9.36 -8.22 -8.51
C PHE A 43 10.81 -8.58 -8.84
N PHE A 44 11.18 -8.47 -10.12
CA PHE A 44 12.57 -8.44 -10.54
C PHE A 44 13.16 -7.06 -10.23
N SER A 45 14.50 -6.91 -10.24
CA SER A 45 15.17 -5.62 -10.00
C SER A 45 14.71 -4.48 -10.93
N ASN A 46 13.97 -4.78 -12.00
CA ASN A 46 13.41 -3.82 -12.95
C ASN A 46 11.87 -3.65 -12.87
N ASP A 47 11.18 -4.31 -11.95
CA ASP A 47 9.71 -4.25 -11.89
C ASP A 47 9.19 -2.90 -11.33
N PHE A 48 10.07 -2.16 -10.66
CA PHE A 48 9.82 -0.79 -10.22
C PHE A 48 9.95 0.26 -11.34
N GLY A 49 10.22 -0.14 -12.59
CA GLY A 49 10.37 0.76 -13.73
C GLY A 49 9.10 1.52 -14.12
N THR A 50 7.94 1.20 -13.53
CA THR A 50 6.64 1.85 -13.81
C THR A 50 5.83 2.15 -12.54
N ILE A 51 6.48 2.40 -11.40
CA ILE A 51 5.81 3.21 -10.37
C ILE A 51 6.30 4.64 -10.55
N ASP A 52 5.59 5.38 -11.41
CA ASP A 52 5.60 6.84 -11.35
C ASP A 52 4.97 7.23 -10.01
N VAL A 53 5.77 7.17 -8.95
CA VAL A 53 5.50 7.95 -7.74
C VAL A 53 5.60 9.38 -8.24
N GLN A 54 4.46 9.95 -8.65
CA GLN A 54 4.35 11.35 -9.03
C GLN A 54 4.97 12.15 -7.90
N SER A 55 6.21 12.58 -8.15
CA SER A 55 6.87 13.51 -7.25
C SER A 55 5.97 14.73 -7.20
N PRO A 56 5.68 15.28 -6.00
CA PRO A 56 4.73 16.38 -5.88
C PRO A 56 5.14 17.47 -6.86
N LYS A 57 4.25 17.79 -7.80
CA LYS A 57 4.46 18.81 -8.83
C LYS A 57 4.97 20.07 -8.13
N PRO A 58 6.17 20.58 -8.46
CA PRO A 58 6.69 21.77 -7.80
C PRO A 58 5.66 22.88 -7.95
N ALA A 59 5.29 23.50 -6.83
CA ALA A 59 4.30 24.56 -6.78
C ALA A 59 4.66 25.60 -7.85
N GLN A 60 3.75 25.80 -8.81
CA GLN A 60 3.91 26.84 -9.82
C GLN A 60 4.09 28.17 -9.08
N ARG A 61 5.28 28.78 -9.20
CA ARG A 61 5.49 30.14 -8.73
C ARG A 61 4.38 30.99 -9.37
N PRO A 62 3.64 31.80 -8.59
CA PRO A 62 2.66 32.69 -9.17
C PRO A 62 3.36 33.54 -10.22
N ARG A 63 2.77 33.63 -11.43
CA ARG A 63 3.29 34.50 -12.48
C ARG A 63 3.40 35.91 -11.90
N SER A 64 4.60 36.49 -11.96
CA SER A 64 4.82 37.88 -11.59
C SER A 64 3.80 38.76 -12.30
N ALA A 65 3.13 39.63 -11.55
CA ALA A 65 2.16 40.57 -12.09
C ALA A 65 2.82 41.42 -13.21
N PRO A 66 2.07 41.77 -14.27
CA PRO A 66 2.56 42.71 -15.27
C PRO A 66 2.93 44.02 -14.57
N GLN A 67 4.16 44.50 -14.80
CA GLN A 67 4.56 45.81 -14.27
C GLN A 67 3.75 46.89 -15.00
N PRO A 68 3.26 47.92 -14.29
CA PRO A 68 2.55 49.02 -14.96
C PRO A 68 3.53 49.69 -15.91
N GLU A 69 3.15 49.72 -17.19
CA GLU A 69 3.85 50.46 -18.22
C GLU A 69 3.88 51.95 -17.85
N THR A 70 5.10 52.46 -17.65
CA THR A 70 5.34 53.89 -17.41
C THR A 70 4.96 54.63 -18.68
N GLU A 71 3.76 55.20 -18.70
CA GLU A 71 3.30 56.13 -19.72
C GLU A 71 4.21 57.37 -19.69
N ALA A 72 5.10 57.47 -20.68
CA ALA A 72 5.96 58.62 -20.87
C ALA A 72 5.13 59.77 -21.47
N ALA A 73 4.99 60.85 -20.70
CA ALA A 73 4.51 62.16 -21.16
C ALA A 73 5.66 62.98 -21.77
#